data_AF-A0A940ZNG8-F1
#
_entry.id   AF-A0A940ZNG8-F1
#
_cell.length_a   1.000
_cell.length_b   1.000
_cell.length_c   1.000
_cell.angle_alpha   90.00
_cell.angle_beta   90.00
_cell.angle_gamma   90.00
#
_symmetry.space_group_name_H-M   'P 1'
#
loop_
_entity.id
_entity.type
_entity.pdbx_description
1 polymer ?
#
loop_
_entity_poly.entity_id
_entity_poly.type
_entity_poly.pdbx_seq_one_letter_code
_entity_poly.pdbx_strand_id
1 'polypeptide(L)'
;MRLISAVSGVQIRGETRPMKYTAGTFDRTSCFLFCVVGILLPLIFGIAAHAAPEKKARPVPQKETGVINDSNLQANQKKVEELLKKNEYDASLRISLKIHEYTKEVLSTIKFIKGQYEKAVNDPAIATKDKEQLYLKLKSLNDLIPRYTAAYESSLFHLGYIYAKRHESERARKFLSEYLQAVPFSANANSKWMKAKTFLLELYSLEGEF
;
A
#
# COMPACT_ATOMS: atom_id res chain seq x y z
N MET A 1 57.11 -16.11 24.54
CA MET A 1 57.86 -14.88 24.24
C MET A 1 57.04 -13.69 24.70
N ARG A 2 57.57 -12.93 25.67
CA ARG A 2 57.11 -11.60 26.11
C ARG A 2 57.87 -10.55 25.29
N LEU A 3 57.22 -9.40 25.03
CA LEU A 3 57.73 -8.01 24.90
C LEU A 3 56.55 -7.21 24.30
N ILE A 4 55.77 -6.38 25.01
CA ILE A 4 56.03 -5.16 25.82
C ILE A 4 56.22 -3.89 24.96
N SER A 5 55.37 -2.89 25.26
CA SER A 5 55.53 -1.42 25.08
C SER A 5 55.53 -0.82 23.67
N ALA A 6 55.10 0.43 23.44
CA ALA A 6 54.62 1.54 24.27
C ALA A 6 53.97 2.61 23.34
N VAL A 7 52.86 3.23 23.74
CA VAL A 7 52.71 4.64 24.19
C VAL A 7 53.06 5.72 23.16
N SER A 8 52.05 6.51 22.76
CA SER A 8 51.95 7.99 22.88
C SER A 8 50.67 8.43 22.13
N GLY A 9 49.71 9.19 22.65
CA GLY A 9 49.77 10.21 23.69
C GLY A 9 49.79 11.61 23.08
N VAL A 10 48.71 12.05 22.42
CA VAL A 10 48.48 13.49 22.16
C VAL A 10 47.04 13.86 22.46
N GLN A 11 46.91 14.70 23.47
CA GLN A 11 45.72 15.34 23.97
C GLN A 11 45.83 16.83 23.62
N ILE A 12 44.87 17.39 22.89
CA ILE A 12 44.78 18.84 22.67
C ILE A 12 43.39 19.33 23.11
N ARG A 13 43.42 20.17 24.17
CA ARG A 13 42.42 21.17 24.60
C ARG A 13 41.81 21.89 23.38
N GLY A 14 40.52 22.15 23.28
CA GLY A 14 39.69 22.85 24.25
C GLY A 14 39.64 24.35 23.90
N GLU A 15 38.53 24.81 23.29
CA GLU A 15 38.07 26.20 23.42
C GLU A 15 36.57 26.30 23.14
N THR A 16 35.80 26.42 24.22
CA THR A 16 34.44 26.97 24.25
C THR A 16 34.53 28.49 24.36
N ARG A 17 33.81 29.25 23.52
CA ARG A 17 33.39 30.62 23.84
C ARG A 17 31.94 30.87 23.39
N PRO A 18 31.05 31.25 24.32
CA PRO A 18 29.78 31.89 24.00
C PRO A 18 29.92 33.43 24.00
N MET A 19 29.29 34.09 23.03
CA MET A 19 29.02 35.54 23.01
C MET A 19 27.59 35.70 22.48
N LYS A 20 26.75 36.65 22.87
CA LYS A 20 26.62 37.59 23.98
C LYS A 20 25.18 38.12 23.79
N TYR A 21 24.41 38.27 24.86
CA TYR A 21 23.12 38.96 24.84
C TYR A 21 23.28 40.45 24.51
N THR A 22 22.35 41.00 23.73
CA THR A 22 21.97 42.42 23.82
C THR A 22 20.46 42.53 23.78
N ALA A 23 19.91 43.02 24.89
CA ALA A 23 18.54 43.50 25.02
C ALA A 23 18.38 44.83 24.26
N GLY A 24 17.24 44.98 23.59
CA GLY A 24 16.77 46.24 23.04
C GLY A 24 15.30 46.39 23.36
N THR A 25 15.00 47.16 24.40
CA THR A 25 13.68 47.67 24.75
C THR A 25 13.22 48.67 23.70
N PHE A 26 11.98 48.56 23.21
CA PHE A 26 11.23 49.75 22.81
C PHE A 26 9.76 49.62 23.19
N ASP A 27 9.39 50.58 24.01
CA ASP A 27 8.13 50.84 24.67
C ASP A 27 7.19 51.58 23.70
N ARG A 28 5.88 51.28 23.73
CA ARG A 28 4.80 52.27 23.55
C ARG A 28 3.40 51.63 23.54
N THR A 29 2.77 51.74 24.70
CA THR A 29 1.48 52.42 24.93
C THR A 29 0.26 52.13 24.05
N SER A 30 -0.83 51.82 24.76
CA SER A 30 -2.16 52.47 24.68
C SER A 30 -3.27 51.57 24.12
N CYS A 31 -4.51 51.55 24.62
CA CYS A 31 -5.17 51.84 25.88
C CYS A 31 -6.68 51.61 25.62
N PHE A 32 -7.45 51.29 26.66
CA PHE A 32 -8.93 51.34 26.74
C PHE A 32 -9.74 50.33 25.87
N LEU A 33 -10.92 49.82 26.23
CA LEU A 33 -11.74 49.57 27.44
C LEU A 33 -13.20 49.44 26.90
N PHE A 34 -14.07 48.75 27.65
CA PHE A 34 -15.55 48.72 27.50
C PHE A 34 -16.11 47.87 26.33
N CYS A 35 -17.20 47.12 26.44
CA CYS A 35 -18.35 47.20 27.35
C CYS A 35 -19.07 45.84 27.46
N VAL A 36 -19.51 45.51 28.68
CA VAL A 36 -20.51 44.48 29.01
C VAL A 36 -21.86 45.19 29.20
N VAL A 37 -22.90 44.83 28.45
CA VAL A 37 -24.35 45.10 28.72
C VAL A 37 -25.13 44.02 27.95
N GLY A 38 -25.94 43.12 28.51
CA GLY A 38 -27.20 43.34 29.25
C GLY A 38 -28.39 42.96 28.32
N ILE A 39 -28.82 41.69 28.23
CA ILE A 39 -30.05 41.06 28.80
C ILE A 39 -31.41 41.65 28.32
N LEU A 40 -32.35 40.73 27.97
CA LEU A 40 -33.85 40.81 27.79
C LEU A 40 -34.39 41.07 26.36
N LEU A 41 -34.95 40.06 25.65
CA LEU A 41 -36.38 39.58 25.56
C LEU A 41 -37.38 40.61 24.94
N PRO A 42 -38.48 40.24 24.21
CA PRO A 42 -39.04 38.91 23.91
C PRO A 42 -39.67 38.69 22.48
N LEU A 43 -40.09 37.44 22.26
CA LEU A 43 -41.22 36.88 21.49
C LEU A 43 -41.95 37.63 20.32
N ILE A 44 -42.45 36.75 19.43
CA ILE A 44 -43.60 36.76 18.51
C ILE A 44 -43.36 37.05 17.01
N PHE A 45 -43.87 36.09 16.22
CA PHE A 45 -44.26 36.10 14.79
C PHE A 45 -43.24 35.63 13.74
N GLY A 46 -43.53 34.46 13.15
CA GLY A 46 -42.85 34.00 11.94
C GLY A 46 -43.14 32.54 11.61
N ILE A 47 -44.39 32.21 11.29
CA ILE A 47 -44.74 30.95 10.62
C ILE A 47 -44.03 30.95 9.26
N ALA A 48 -43.05 30.08 9.07
CA ALA A 48 -42.47 29.78 7.76
C ALA A 48 -42.44 28.27 7.59
N ALA A 49 -43.37 27.76 6.79
CA ALA A 49 -43.45 26.40 6.31
C ALA A 49 -42.08 25.93 5.81
N HIS A 50 -41.40 25.10 6.62
CA HIS A 50 -40.17 24.44 6.21
C HIS A 50 -40.55 23.08 5.63
N ALA A 51 -40.41 23.01 4.31
CA ALA A 51 -40.39 21.78 3.53
C ALA A 51 -39.52 20.71 4.23
N ALA A 52 -40.01 19.47 4.17
CA ALA A 52 -39.34 18.30 4.69
C ALA A 52 -37.86 18.28 4.26
N PRO A 53 -36.90 18.09 5.19
CA PRO A 53 -35.51 17.93 4.81
C PRO A 53 -35.37 16.57 4.12
N GLU A 54 -35.13 16.58 2.81
CA GLU A 54 -34.57 15.42 2.13
C GLU A 54 -33.31 15.01 2.89
N LYS A 55 -33.38 13.82 3.50
CA LYS A 55 -32.22 13.15 4.09
C LYS A 55 -31.18 12.99 2.98
N LYS A 56 -30.23 13.92 2.91
CA LYS A 56 -28.93 13.68 2.28
C LYS A 56 -28.38 12.41 2.91
N ALA A 57 -28.41 11.34 2.14
CA ALA A 57 -27.76 10.09 2.50
C ALA A 57 -26.30 10.41 2.81
N ARG A 58 -25.94 10.38 4.09
CA ARG A 58 -24.53 10.40 4.49
C ARG A 58 -23.87 9.21 3.79
N PRO A 59 -22.67 9.37 3.20
CA PRO A 59 -21.95 8.25 2.65
C PRO A 59 -21.80 7.22 3.77
N VAL A 60 -22.35 6.02 3.53
CA VAL A 60 -22.24 4.90 4.46
C VAL A 60 -20.76 4.70 4.73
N PRO A 61 -20.30 4.71 6.00
CA PRO A 61 -18.93 4.35 6.30
C PRO A 61 -18.75 2.93 5.79
N GLN A 62 -17.92 2.76 4.76
CA GLN A 62 -17.55 1.44 4.27
C GLN A 62 -16.84 0.74 5.42
N LYS A 63 -17.60 -0.08 6.15
CA LYS A 63 -17.11 -1.07 7.11
C LYS A 63 -15.90 -1.73 6.46
N GLU A 64 -14.78 -1.75 7.16
CA GLU A 64 -13.56 -2.38 6.67
C GLU A 64 -13.92 -3.72 6.09
N THR A 65 -13.71 -3.85 4.78
CA THR A 65 -14.07 -5.04 4.04
C THR A 65 -13.36 -6.19 4.73
N GLY A 66 -14.15 -7.20 5.07
CA GLY A 66 -13.75 -8.37 5.83
C GLY A 66 -12.67 -9.18 5.11
N VAL A 67 -12.64 -10.48 5.38
CA VAL A 67 -11.73 -11.42 4.71
C VAL A 67 -11.88 -11.28 3.19
N ILE A 68 -10.75 -11.16 2.46
CA ILE A 68 -10.75 -11.12 1.00
C ILE A 68 -11.15 -12.50 0.48
N ASN A 69 -12.01 -12.53 -0.53
CA ASN A 69 -12.45 -13.75 -1.21
C ASN A 69 -12.75 -13.48 -2.69
N ASP A 70 -13.10 -14.51 -3.46
CA ASP A 70 -13.36 -14.41 -4.90
C ASP A 70 -14.41 -13.34 -5.23
N SER A 71 -15.52 -13.31 -4.49
CA SER A 71 -16.65 -12.41 -4.75
C SER A 71 -16.31 -10.93 -4.57
N ASN A 72 -15.32 -10.60 -3.73
CA ASN A 72 -14.97 -9.23 -3.40
C ASN A 72 -13.59 -8.79 -3.92
N LEU A 73 -12.83 -9.70 -4.55
CA LEU A 73 -11.45 -9.44 -4.99
C LEU A 73 -11.37 -8.24 -5.93
N GLN A 74 -12.17 -8.24 -7.00
CA GLN A 74 -12.15 -7.17 -8.01
C GLN A 74 -12.54 -5.81 -7.41
N ALA A 75 -13.53 -5.78 -6.52
CA ALA A 75 -13.96 -4.55 -5.85
C ALA A 75 -12.85 -3.99 -4.95
N ASN A 76 -12.14 -4.84 -4.22
CA ASN A 76 -11.01 -4.42 -3.39
C ASN A 76 -9.81 -3.96 -4.24
N GLN A 77 -9.54 -4.58 -5.39
CA GLN A 77 -8.50 -4.09 -6.33
C GLN A 77 -8.80 -2.68 -6.83
N LYS A 78 -10.04 -2.42 -7.28
CA LYS A 78 -10.47 -1.07 -7.69
C LYS A 78 -10.35 -0.07 -6.55
N LYS A 79 -10.74 -0.47 -5.34
CA LYS A 79 -10.60 0.37 -4.13
C LYS A 79 -9.13 0.72 -3.85
N VAL A 80 -8.19 -0.23 -4.02
CA VAL A 80 -6.75 0.07 -3.91
C VAL A 80 -6.34 1.14 -4.93
N GLU A 81 -6.73 1.01 -6.19
CA GLU A 81 -6.40 2.00 -7.23
C GLU A 81 -6.96 3.40 -6.92
N GLU A 82 -8.19 3.47 -6.40
CA GLU A 82 -8.81 4.74 -5.98
C GLU A 82 -8.07 5.39 -4.80
N LEU A 83 -7.67 4.58 -3.81
CA LEU A 83 -6.90 5.06 -2.66
C LEU A 83 -5.51 5.53 -3.07
N LEU A 84 -4.86 4.82 -4.00
CA LEU A 84 -3.55 5.21 -4.54
C LEU A 84 -3.60 6.55 -5.28
N LYS A 85 -4.66 6.81 -6.06
CA LYS A 85 -4.88 8.10 -6.73
C LYS A 85 -5.03 9.26 -5.74
N LYS A 86 -5.49 8.98 -4.52
CA LYS A 86 -5.66 9.95 -3.43
C LYS A 86 -4.45 10.02 -2.50
N ASN A 87 -3.38 9.27 -2.77
CA ASN A 87 -2.22 9.11 -1.91
C ASN A 87 -2.55 8.56 -0.49
N GLU A 88 -3.64 7.80 -0.37
CA GLU A 88 -4.03 7.13 0.88
C GLU A 88 -3.24 5.82 1.05
N TYR A 89 -1.94 5.95 1.36
CA TYR A 89 -0.99 4.83 1.35
C TYR A 89 -1.22 3.79 2.46
N ASP A 90 -1.65 4.19 3.66
CA ASP A 90 -1.91 3.23 4.75
C ASP A 90 -3.14 2.35 4.47
N ALA A 91 -4.23 2.96 4.01
CA ALA A 91 -5.45 2.23 3.66
C ALA A 91 -5.23 1.30 2.46
N SER A 92 -4.53 1.79 1.43
CA SER A 92 -4.18 0.98 0.26
C SER A 92 -3.19 -0.15 0.61
N LEU A 93 -2.23 0.07 1.51
CA LEU A 93 -1.30 -0.96 1.97
C LEU A 93 -2.05 -2.13 2.59
N ARG A 94 -2.93 -1.84 3.55
CA ARG A 94 -3.67 -2.87 4.28
C ARG A 94 -4.53 -3.75 3.37
N ILE A 95 -5.19 -3.15 2.38
CA ILE A 95 -6.01 -3.92 1.42
C ILE A 95 -5.11 -4.70 0.46
N SER A 96 -4.04 -4.09 -0.05
CA SER A 96 -3.07 -4.75 -0.94
C SER A 96 -2.44 -5.98 -0.30
N LEU A 97 -2.08 -5.92 1.00
CA LEU A 97 -1.53 -7.06 1.73
C LEU A 97 -2.53 -8.23 1.80
N LYS A 98 -3.79 -7.96 2.16
CA LYS A 98 -4.83 -8.99 2.21
C LYS A 98 -5.10 -9.61 0.82
N ILE A 99 -5.09 -8.81 -0.24
CA ILE A 99 -5.21 -9.31 -1.62
C ILE A 99 -4.01 -10.21 -1.96
N HIS A 100 -2.80 -9.77 -1.62
CA HIS A 100 -1.58 -10.51 -1.89
C HIS A 100 -1.58 -11.88 -1.20
N GLU A 101 -1.86 -11.92 0.11
CA GLU A 101 -1.95 -13.15 0.90
C GLU A 101 -2.99 -14.11 0.32
N TYR A 102 -4.22 -13.63 0.11
CA TYR A 102 -5.31 -14.44 -0.46
C TYR A 102 -4.95 -15.01 -1.84
N THR A 103 -4.47 -14.16 -2.76
CA THR A 103 -4.15 -14.60 -4.13
C THR A 103 -2.97 -15.57 -4.17
N LYS A 104 -1.96 -15.38 -3.31
CA LYS A 104 -0.83 -16.29 -3.18
C LYS A 104 -1.28 -17.68 -2.70
N GLU A 105 -2.11 -17.74 -1.67
CA GLU A 105 -2.64 -19.01 -1.14
C GLU A 105 -3.53 -19.73 -2.16
N VAL A 106 -4.42 -19.00 -2.83
CA VAL A 106 -5.29 -19.56 -3.88
C VAL A 106 -4.47 -20.09 -5.04
N LEU A 107 -3.46 -19.33 -5.53
CA LEU A 107 -2.60 -19.79 -6.61
C LEU A 107 -1.79 -21.03 -6.23
N SER A 108 -1.25 -21.08 -5.01
CA SER A 108 -0.53 -22.26 -4.51
C SER A 108 -1.44 -23.49 -4.52
N THR A 109 -2.65 -23.35 -3.99
CA THR A 109 -3.65 -24.41 -3.92
C THR A 109 -4.09 -24.89 -5.31
N ILE A 110 -4.44 -23.96 -6.20
CA ILE A 110 -4.90 -24.27 -7.56
C ILE A 110 -3.78 -24.97 -8.35
N LYS A 111 -2.54 -24.50 -8.28
CA LYS A 111 -1.39 -25.13 -8.96
C LYS A 111 -1.12 -26.53 -8.42
N PHE A 112 -1.21 -26.72 -7.10
CA PHE A 112 -1.08 -28.04 -6.48
C PHE A 112 -2.14 -29.00 -7.01
N ILE A 113 -3.43 -28.62 -6.96
CA ILE A 113 -4.55 -29.45 -7.43
C ILE A 113 -4.41 -29.76 -8.92
N LYS A 114 -4.07 -28.75 -9.75
CA LYS A 114 -3.82 -28.94 -11.18
C LYS A 114 -2.76 -30.02 -11.43
N GLY A 115 -1.65 -29.96 -10.70
CA GLY A 115 -0.60 -30.98 -10.80
C GLY A 115 -1.06 -32.38 -10.42
N GLN A 116 -1.97 -32.52 -9.44
CA GLN A 116 -2.55 -33.83 -9.10
C GLN A 116 -3.50 -34.34 -10.20
N TYR A 117 -4.35 -33.47 -10.74
CA TYR A 117 -5.27 -33.85 -11.82
C TYR A 117 -4.54 -34.20 -13.11
N GLU A 118 -3.46 -33.49 -13.44
CA GLU A 118 -2.60 -33.81 -14.59
C GLU A 118 -1.96 -35.19 -14.44
N LYS A 119 -1.49 -35.56 -13.24
CA LYS A 119 -0.97 -36.91 -12.98
C LYS A 119 -2.06 -37.96 -13.15
N ALA A 120 -3.23 -37.75 -12.55
CA ALA A 120 -4.34 -38.71 -12.58
C ALA A 120 -4.89 -38.94 -14.00
N VAL A 121 -4.97 -37.91 -14.83
CA VAL A 121 -5.41 -38.04 -16.24
C VAL A 121 -4.46 -38.92 -17.06
N ASN A 122 -3.15 -38.83 -16.79
CA ASN A 122 -2.13 -39.58 -17.49
C ASN A 122 -1.90 -40.99 -16.92
N ASP A 123 -2.56 -41.34 -15.81
CA ASP A 123 -2.43 -42.65 -15.17
C ASP A 123 -3.26 -43.71 -15.93
N PRO A 124 -2.65 -44.80 -16.43
CA PRO A 124 -3.38 -45.87 -17.10
C PRO A 124 -4.36 -46.63 -16.19
N ALA A 125 -4.20 -46.60 -14.86
CA ALA A 125 -5.07 -47.28 -13.92
C ALA A 125 -6.42 -46.57 -13.69
N ILE A 126 -6.54 -45.31 -14.10
CA ILE A 126 -7.77 -44.52 -13.95
C ILE A 126 -8.72 -44.81 -15.12
N ALA A 127 -9.99 -45.09 -14.81
CA ALA A 127 -11.01 -45.37 -15.80
C ALA A 127 -11.26 -44.15 -16.73
N THR A 128 -11.52 -44.41 -18.01
CA THR A 128 -11.71 -43.36 -19.03
C THR A 128 -12.79 -42.34 -18.64
N LYS A 129 -13.90 -42.79 -18.06
CA LYS A 129 -14.99 -41.92 -17.58
C LYS A 129 -14.51 -40.92 -16.52
N ASP A 130 -13.65 -41.35 -15.61
CA ASP A 130 -13.12 -40.48 -14.56
C ASP A 130 -12.11 -39.48 -15.14
N LYS A 131 -11.36 -39.88 -16.19
CA LYS A 131 -10.48 -38.97 -16.93
C LYS A 131 -11.27 -37.84 -17.60
N GLU A 132 -12.42 -38.14 -18.21
CA GLU A 132 -13.29 -37.11 -18.80
C GLU A 132 -13.71 -36.04 -17.77
N GLN A 133 -14.10 -36.48 -16.57
CA GLN A 133 -14.44 -35.55 -15.48
C GLN A 133 -13.23 -34.72 -15.03
N LEU A 134 -12.04 -35.33 -14.96
CA LEU A 134 -10.80 -34.63 -14.64
C LEU A 134 -10.43 -33.59 -15.70
N TYR A 135 -10.62 -33.88 -16.99
CA TYR A 135 -10.40 -32.92 -18.07
C TYR A 135 -11.28 -31.67 -17.92
N LEU A 136 -12.55 -31.84 -17.55
CA LEU A 136 -13.44 -30.70 -17.29
C LEU A 136 -12.95 -29.85 -16.11
N LYS A 137 -12.53 -30.50 -15.02
CA LYS A 137 -11.95 -29.80 -13.86
C LYS A 137 -10.65 -29.07 -14.22
N LEU A 138 -9.77 -29.70 -14.99
CA LEU A 138 -8.53 -29.09 -15.48
C LEU A 138 -8.80 -27.86 -16.33
N LYS A 139 -9.80 -27.91 -17.21
CA LYS A 139 -10.23 -26.75 -18.00
C LYS A 139 -10.63 -25.58 -17.10
N SER A 140 -11.47 -25.83 -16.09
CA SER A 140 -11.85 -24.78 -15.12
C SER A 140 -10.65 -24.22 -14.35
N LEU A 141 -9.67 -25.04 -13.96
CA LEU A 141 -8.45 -24.55 -13.30
C LEU A 141 -7.61 -23.68 -14.26
N ASN A 142 -7.50 -24.07 -15.53
CA ASN A 142 -6.79 -23.29 -16.54
C ASN A 142 -7.44 -21.92 -16.80
N ASP A 143 -8.75 -21.79 -16.62
CA ASP A 143 -9.46 -20.51 -16.71
C ASP A 143 -9.27 -19.65 -15.43
N LEU A 144 -9.15 -20.28 -14.26
CA LEU A 144 -8.97 -19.59 -12.99
C LEU A 144 -7.54 -19.06 -12.78
N ILE A 145 -6.52 -19.82 -13.19
CA ILE A 145 -5.11 -19.46 -12.97
C ILE A 145 -4.77 -18.06 -13.48
N PRO A 146 -5.09 -17.67 -14.74
CA PRO A 146 -4.78 -16.34 -15.26
C PRO A 146 -5.43 -15.22 -14.45
N ARG A 147 -6.67 -15.40 -13.99
CA ARG A 147 -7.40 -14.41 -13.19
C ARG A 147 -6.69 -14.12 -11.86
N TYR A 148 -6.34 -15.17 -11.14
CA TYR A 148 -5.65 -15.05 -9.85
C TYR A 148 -4.20 -14.61 -10.02
N THR A 149 -3.54 -15.01 -11.11
CA THR A 149 -2.18 -14.57 -11.46
C THR A 149 -2.15 -13.06 -11.68
N ALA A 150 -3.06 -12.51 -12.49
CA ALA A 150 -3.15 -11.07 -12.72
C ALA A 150 -3.40 -10.29 -11.41
N ALA A 151 -4.23 -10.84 -10.50
CA ALA A 151 -4.48 -10.22 -9.21
C ALA A 151 -3.26 -10.24 -8.29
N TYR A 152 -2.54 -11.37 -8.24
CA TYR A 152 -1.29 -11.52 -7.52
C TYR A 152 -0.22 -10.55 -8.03
N GLU A 153 0.01 -10.51 -9.34
CA GLU A 153 0.98 -9.61 -9.98
C GLU A 153 0.65 -8.15 -9.70
N SER A 154 -0.63 -7.76 -9.83
CA SER A 154 -1.03 -6.39 -9.51
C SER A 154 -0.83 -6.05 -8.02
N SER A 155 -1.02 -7.02 -7.12
CA SER A 155 -0.76 -6.80 -5.69
C SER A 155 0.72 -6.58 -5.40
N LEU A 156 1.62 -7.34 -6.03
CA LEU A 156 3.07 -7.16 -5.90
C LEU A 156 3.49 -5.75 -6.35
N PHE A 157 3.04 -5.32 -7.53
CA PHE A 157 3.32 -3.98 -8.03
C PHE A 157 2.83 -2.88 -7.07
N HIS A 158 1.58 -2.99 -6.61
CA HIS A 158 1.01 -2.01 -5.68
C HIS A 158 1.77 -1.98 -4.35
N LEU A 159 2.10 -3.13 -3.77
CA LEU A 159 2.90 -3.21 -2.54
C LEU A 159 4.27 -2.56 -2.72
N GLY A 160 4.99 -2.90 -3.80
CA GLY A 160 6.27 -2.30 -4.12
C GLY A 160 6.19 -0.77 -4.25
N TYR A 161 5.19 -0.28 -4.99
CA TYR A 161 4.93 1.15 -5.15
C TYR A 161 4.61 1.84 -3.82
N ILE A 162 3.71 1.27 -3.02
CA ILE A 162 3.29 1.84 -1.73
C ILE A 162 4.48 1.95 -0.77
N TYR A 163 5.28 0.89 -0.65
CA TYR A 163 6.46 0.91 0.20
C TYR A 163 7.52 1.91 -0.29
N ALA A 164 7.70 2.04 -1.61
CA ALA A 164 8.59 3.06 -2.17
C ALA A 164 8.13 4.48 -1.79
N LYS A 165 6.82 4.78 -1.91
CA LYS A 165 6.23 6.07 -1.51
C LYS A 165 6.26 6.34 -0.02
N ARG A 166 6.36 5.30 0.80
CA ARG A 166 6.54 5.38 2.26
C ARG A 166 8.00 5.40 2.70
N HIS A 167 8.94 5.43 1.77
CA HIS A 167 10.39 5.35 2.05
C HIS A 167 10.82 4.06 2.80
N GLU A 168 10.07 2.97 2.63
CA GLU A 168 10.38 1.65 3.18
C GLU A 168 11.17 0.80 2.16
N SER A 169 12.41 1.23 1.87
CA SER A 169 13.20 0.74 0.72
C SER A 169 13.41 -0.77 0.67
N GLU A 170 13.64 -1.44 1.80
CA GLU A 170 13.83 -2.89 1.84
C GLU A 170 12.58 -3.65 1.38
N ARG A 171 11.40 -3.25 1.87
CA ARG A 171 10.13 -3.87 1.48
C ARG A 171 9.77 -3.54 0.04
N ALA A 172 10.04 -2.30 -0.39
CA ALA A 172 9.85 -1.88 -1.77
C ALA A 172 10.70 -2.74 -2.72
N ARG A 173 12.01 -2.90 -2.43
CA ARG A 173 12.93 -3.74 -3.20
C ARG A 173 12.44 -5.17 -3.31
N LYS A 174 11.99 -5.76 -2.20
CA LYS A 174 11.43 -7.12 -2.18
C LYS A 174 10.27 -7.27 -3.16
N PHE A 175 9.21 -6.48 -3.00
CA PHE A 175 7.98 -6.64 -3.79
C PHE A 175 8.16 -6.25 -5.27
N LEU A 176 8.97 -5.23 -5.57
CA LEU A 176 9.29 -4.87 -6.95
C LEU A 176 10.12 -5.95 -7.65
N SER A 177 11.08 -6.56 -6.95
CA SER A 177 11.86 -7.68 -7.52
C SER A 177 10.98 -8.90 -7.78
N GLU A 178 10.12 -9.27 -6.82
CA GLU A 178 9.16 -10.35 -7.00
C GLU A 178 8.20 -10.07 -8.16
N TYR A 179 7.75 -8.82 -8.33
CA TYR A 179 6.92 -8.42 -9.48
C TYR A 179 7.63 -8.62 -10.82
N LEU A 180 8.88 -8.15 -10.95
CA LEU A 180 9.67 -8.27 -12.18
C LEU A 180 10.02 -9.72 -12.53
N GLN A 181 10.11 -10.61 -11.53
CA GLN A 181 10.31 -12.04 -11.73
C GLN A 181 9.01 -12.76 -12.13
N ALA A 182 7.86 -12.26 -11.68
CA ALA A 182 6.56 -12.88 -11.95
C ALA A 182 5.98 -12.48 -13.32
N VAL A 183 6.21 -11.24 -13.76
CA VAL A 183 5.58 -10.67 -14.96
C VAL A 183 6.54 -10.70 -16.15
N PRO A 184 6.10 -11.14 -17.35
CA PRO A 184 6.93 -11.10 -18.55
C PRO A 184 7.38 -9.67 -18.89
N PHE A 185 8.58 -9.56 -19.46
CA PHE A 185 9.14 -8.29 -19.92
C PHE A 185 8.19 -7.55 -20.87
N SER A 186 8.11 -6.23 -20.73
CA SER A 186 7.38 -5.35 -21.63
C SER A 186 8.24 -4.15 -22.03
N ALA A 187 8.49 -4.00 -23.32
CA ALA A 187 9.25 -2.87 -23.87
C ALA A 187 8.46 -1.54 -23.89
N ASN A 188 7.19 -1.53 -23.50
CA ASN A 188 6.39 -0.30 -23.47
C ASN A 188 6.84 0.57 -22.28
N ALA A 189 7.32 1.78 -22.55
CA ALA A 189 7.79 2.74 -21.56
C ALA A 189 6.77 3.05 -20.46
N ASN A 190 5.47 3.00 -20.77
CA ASN A 190 4.38 3.28 -19.82
C ASN A 190 3.90 2.04 -19.05
N SER A 191 4.45 0.87 -19.33
CA SER A 191 4.07 -0.39 -18.68
C SER A 191 4.38 -0.38 -17.19
N LYS A 192 3.63 -1.20 -16.43
CA LYS A 192 3.96 -1.46 -15.02
C LYS A 192 5.34 -2.09 -14.86
N TRP A 193 5.79 -2.89 -15.84
CA TRP A 193 7.12 -3.50 -15.86
C TRP A 193 8.22 -2.43 -15.87
N MET A 194 8.18 -1.49 -16.82
CA MET A 194 9.16 -0.41 -16.89
C MET A 194 9.15 0.48 -15.64
N LYS A 195 7.97 0.81 -15.11
CA LYS A 195 7.84 1.57 -13.86
C LYS A 195 8.46 0.84 -12.67
N ALA A 196 8.20 -0.48 -12.55
CA ALA A 196 8.79 -1.29 -11.49
C ALA A 196 10.31 -1.39 -11.61
N LYS A 197 10.85 -1.56 -12.84
CA LYS A 197 12.29 -1.50 -13.11
C LYS A 197 12.87 -0.18 -12.63
N THR A 198 12.31 0.94 -13.06
CA THR A 198 12.79 2.28 -12.70
C THR A 198 12.79 2.49 -11.19
N PHE A 199 11.69 2.20 -10.49
CA PHE A 199 11.66 2.32 -9.03
C PHE A 199 12.70 1.42 -8.35
N LEU A 200 12.92 0.21 -8.86
CA LEU A 200 13.90 -0.70 -8.29
C LEU A 200 15.33 -0.17 -8.46
N LEU A 201 15.66 0.36 -9.64
CA LEU A 201 16.97 0.96 -9.91
C LEU A 201 17.21 2.21 -9.06
N GLU A 202 16.21 3.08 -8.90
CA GLU A 202 16.28 4.24 -7.99
C GLU A 202 16.59 3.80 -6.55
N LEU A 203 15.94 2.75 -6.07
CA LEU A 203 16.16 2.22 -4.71
C LEU A 203 17.57 1.61 -4.51
N TYR A 204 18.26 1.25 -5.59
CA TYR A 204 19.64 0.77 -5.58
C TYR A 204 20.67 1.84 -5.97
N SER A 205 20.23 3.05 -6.33
CA SER A 205 21.09 4.10 -6.90
C SER A 205 21.81 3.66 -8.18
N LEU A 206 21.08 2.98 -9.07
CA LEU A 206 21.55 2.45 -10.36
C LEU A 206 20.82 3.11 -11.55
N GLU A 207 20.34 4.35 -11.38
CA GLU A 207 19.68 5.08 -12.46
C GLU A 207 20.65 5.33 -13.63
N GLY A 208 20.23 5.01 -14.86
CA GLY A 208 21.01 5.27 -16.09
C GLY A 208 21.86 4.10 -16.59
N GLU A 209 22.00 3.03 -15.80
CA GLU A 209 22.79 1.84 -16.18
C GLU A 209 22.06 0.91 -17.19
N PHE A 210 20.72 0.98 -17.26
CA PHE A 210 19.86 0.05 -18.03
C PHE A 210 18.62 0.74 -18.64
#